data_AF-A0A371DY09-F1
#
_entry.id   AF-A0A371DY09-F1
#
_cell.length_a   1.000
_cell.length_b   1.000
_cell.length_c   1.000
_cell.angle_alpha   90.00
_cell.angle_beta   90.00
_cell.angle_gamma   90.00
#
_symmetry.space_group_name_H-M   'P 1'
#
loop_
_entity.id
_entity.type
_entity.pdbx_description
1 polymer ?
#
loop_
_entity_poly.entity_id
_entity_poly.type
_entity_poly.pdbx_seq_one_letter_code
_entity_poly.pdbx_strand_id
1 'polypeptide(L)'
;MDDLVGILDLTVGTILVGLAVTGCLLGVTTAQTAWYFANYPHDRRLLKTLVVAVWILDATHLGLYGATMYIYLVDKRSQNFGAEPLPWTANVQLLCNACAIALIQSFYASRIWTLSKRKLLLGVMGTFIAVTWVFSVVLFIKTILTQSVAEYVILVPYDIGMSALAASTDVLLCGALVILLLTSRTGTQGADRLINKLMLYTVNTGVLTSVFGILALMMVALMPYSSLFVLFYYIGCRLYSVSLLSTLNARLGLRIEAERMGARSLPEIEITRVPTHKPSMQAPTPRRPDIVVSVHHLNATATSSSSTTADDSPTVATPQAVFCDDSRCYGVSDMEFSFGYDMTETVSCNDLDIRNAPEV
;
A
#
# COMPACT_ATOMS: atom_id res chain seq x y z
N MET A 1 27.91 -35.66 -8.99
CA MET A 1 27.37 -34.76 -10.03
C MET A 1 26.09 -34.11 -9.51
N ASP A 2 25.22 -34.89 -8.86
CA ASP A 2 24.00 -34.40 -8.19
C ASP A 2 24.26 -33.35 -7.09
N ASP A 3 25.33 -33.51 -6.29
CA ASP A 3 25.69 -32.50 -5.28
C ASP A 3 26.11 -31.15 -5.89
N LEU A 4 26.78 -31.18 -7.05
CA LEU A 4 27.21 -29.97 -7.75
C LEU A 4 26.02 -29.24 -8.39
N VAL A 5 25.07 -30.00 -8.95
CA VAL A 5 23.81 -29.46 -9.51
C VAL A 5 22.99 -28.82 -8.39
N GLY A 6 22.84 -29.51 -7.24
CA GLY A 6 22.13 -28.96 -6.08
C GLY A 6 22.75 -27.66 -5.54
N ILE A 7 24.08 -27.57 -5.47
CA ILE A 7 24.77 -26.35 -5.02
C ILE A 7 24.58 -25.19 -6.01
N LEU A 8 24.61 -25.45 -7.32
CA LEU A 8 24.41 -24.43 -8.34
C LEU A 8 22.97 -23.90 -8.35
N ASP A 9 22.00 -24.79 -8.14
CA ASP A 9 20.58 -24.43 -8.02
C ASP A 9 20.32 -23.57 -6.77
N LEU A 10 20.89 -23.95 -5.63
CA LEU A 10 20.77 -23.22 -4.35
C LEU A 10 21.52 -21.88 -4.31
N THR A 11 22.42 -21.63 -5.25
CA THR A 11 23.19 -20.38 -5.37
C THR A 11 22.68 -19.54 -6.52
N VAL A 12 23.17 -19.79 -7.73
CA VAL A 12 22.86 -18.98 -8.92
C VAL A 12 21.39 -19.09 -9.32
N GLY A 13 20.79 -20.30 -9.20
CA GLY A 13 19.37 -20.51 -9.45
C GLY A 13 18.48 -19.67 -8.53
N THR A 14 18.76 -19.69 -7.23
CA THR A 14 18.10 -18.85 -6.22
C THR A 14 18.19 -17.36 -6.54
N ILE A 15 19.37 -16.88 -6.93
CA ILE A 15 19.58 -15.47 -7.26
C ILE A 15 18.82 -15.10 -8.55
N LEU A 16 18.70 -16.00 -9.52
CA LEU A 16 17.91 -15.79 -10.74
C LEU A 16 16.41 -15.68 -10.45
N VAL A 17 15.88 -16.51 -9.56
CA VAL A 17 14.49 -16.39 -9.08
C VAL A 17 14.28 -15.03 -8.40
N GLY A 18 15.26 -14.58 -7.61
CA GLY A 18 15.25 -13.26 -6.98
C GLY A 18 15.20 -12.11 -7.96
N LEU A 19 15.93 -12.22 -9.07
CA LEU A 19 15.89 -11.23 -10.16
C LEU A 19 14.49 -11.13 -10.77
N ALA A 20 13.85 -12.26 -11.06
CA ALA A 20 12.51 -12.29 -11.64
C ALA A 20 11.47 -11.67 -10.69
N VAL A 21 11.47 -12.07 -9.41
CA VAL A 21 10.53 -11.53 -8.42
C VAL A 21 10.78 -10.03 -8.19
N THR A 22 12.04 -9.61 -8.09
CA THR A 22 12.40 -8.18 -7.95
C THR A 22 11.94 -7.38 -9.18
N GLY A 23 12.05 -7.94 -10.38
CA GLY A 23 11.52 -7.35 -11.62
C GLY A 23 10.00 -7.14 -11.57
N CYS A 24 9.24 -8.16 -11.14
CA CYS A 24 7.80 -8.05 -10.96
C CYS A 24 7.43 -6.94 -9.95
N LEU A 25 8.16 -6.86 -8.83
CA LEU A 25 7.94 -5.84 -7.81
C LEU A 25 8.28 -4.43 -8.32
N LEU A 26 9.31 -4.27 -9.17
CA LEU A 26 9.56 -2.99 -9.85
C LEU A 26 8.41 -2.61 -10.78
N GLY A 27 7.78 -3.59 -11.44
CA GLY A 27 6.56 -3.37 -12.21
C GLY A 27 5.44 -2.77 -11.34
N VAL A 28 5.22 -3.35 -10.16
CA VAL A 28 4.24 -2.84 -9.19
C VAL A 28 4.60 -1.43 -8.70
N THR A 29 5.85 -1.17 -8.31
CA THR A 29 6.26 0.17 -7.85
C THR A 29 6.16 1.20 -8.98
N THR A 30 6.44 0.81 -10.23
CA THR A 30 6.29 1.70 -11.39
C THR A 30 4.84 2.04 -11.64
N ALA A 31 3.93 1.06 -11.60
CA ALA A 31 2.49 1.31 -11.72
C ALA A 31 1.98 2.22 -10.59
N GLN A 32 2.41 1.96 -9.35
CA GLN A 32 2.08 2.81 -8.20
C GLN A 32 2.65 4.22 -8.33
N THR A 33 3.85 4.37 -8.89
CA THR A 33 4.47 5.68 -9.14
C THR A 33 3.68 6.46 -10.17
N ALA A 34 3.31 5.83 -11.29
CA ALA A 34 2.47 6.46 -12.32
C ALA A 34 1.12 6.90 -11.75
N TRP A 35 0.46 6.03 -10.98
CA TRP A 35 -0.80 6.36 -10.32
C TRP A 35 -0.65 7.51 -9.31
N TYR A 36 0.47 7.56 -8.57
CA TYR A 36 0.77 8.64 -7.64
C TYR A 36 0.85 10.00 -8.36
N PHE A 37 1.58 10.07 -9.48
CA PHE A 37 1.71 11.32 -10.23
C PHE A 37 0.42 11.77 -10.90
N ALA A 38 -0.44 10.84 -11.33
CA ALA A 38 -1.74 11.15 -11.89
C ALA A 38 -2.72 11.72 -10.83
N ASN A 39 -2.71 11.17 -9.61
CA ASN A 39 -3.73 11.48 -8.59
C ASN A 39 -3.30 12.53 -7.56
N TYR A 40 -2.00 12.82 -7.42
CA TYR A 40 -1.49 13.81 -6.44
C TYR A 40 -0.68 14.96 -7.09
N PRO A 41 -1.26 15.74 -8.02
CA PRO A 41 -0.55 16.85 -8.67
C PRO A 41 -0.15 17.96 -7.69
N HIS A 42 -0.88 18.14 -6.59
CA HIS A 42 -0.67 19.21 -5.61
C HIS A 42 0.18 18.81 -4.39
N ASP A 43 0.72 17.59 -4.36
CA ASP A 43 1.58 17.16 -3.25
C ASP A 43 2.90 17.95 -3.17
N ARG A 44 3.43 18.09 -1.95
CA ARG A 44 4.68 18.83 -1.68
C ARG A 44 5.82 18.26 -2.53
N ARG A 45 6.66 19.15 -3.07
CA ARG A 45 7.83 18.77 -3.90
C ARG A 45 8.73 17.74 -3.23
N LEU A 46 8.95 17.86 -1.91
CA LEU A 46 9.75 16.91 -1.14
C LEU A 46 9.24 15.46 -1.24
N LEU A 47 7.91 15.26 -1.27
CA LEU A 47 7.33 13.93 -1.37
C LEU A 47 7.45 13.39 -2.79
N LYS A 48 7.26 14.24 -3.80
CA LYS A 48 7.49 13.87 -5.20
C LYS A 48 8.94 13.48 -5.45
N THR A 49 9.90 14.25 -4.93
CA THR A 49 11.33 13.92 -5.05
C THR A 49 11.68 12.61 -4.35
N LEU A 50 11.07 12.32 -3.19
CA LEU A 50 11.25 11.05 -2.50
C LEU A 50 10.75 9.87 -3.36
N VAL A 51 9.55 9.96 -3.92
CA VAL A 51 8.96 8.90 -4.77
C VAL A 51 9.84 8.63 -5.99
N VAL A 52 10.31 9.68 -6.67
CA VAL A 52 11.22 9.53 -7.82
C VAL A 52 12.57 8.96 -7.39
N ALA A 53 13.13 9.41 -6.28
CA ALA A 53 14.41 8.91 -5.78
C ALA A 53 14.36 7.41 -5.45
N VAL A 54 13.30 6.97 -4.76
CA VAL A 54 13.08 5.54 -4.46
C VAL A 54 12.91 4.75 -5.75
N TRP A 55 12.10 5.23 -6.70
CA TRP A 55 11.90 4.54 -7.98
C TRP A 55 13.20 4.42 -8.80
N ILE A 56 14.01 5.49 -8.87
CA ILE A 56 15.32 5.46 -9.56
C ILE A 56 16.28 4.48 -8.89
N LEU A 57 16.35 4.47 -7.54
CA LEU A 57 17.18 3.52 -6.81
C LEU A 57 16.75 2.07 -7.07
N ASP A 58 15.45 1.81 -7.09
CA ASP A 58 14.88 0.50 -7.37
C ASP A 58 15.19 0.03 -8.81
N ALA A 59 15.03 0.92 -9.79
CA ALA A 59 15.35 0.64 -11.20
C ALA A 59 16.86 0.41 -11.40
N THR A 60 17.69 1.25 -10.78
CA THR A 60 19.16 1.13 -10.84
C THR A 60 19.61 -0.19 -10.22
N HIS A 61 19.06 -0.55 -9.06
CA HIS A 61 19.33 -1.83 -8.43
C HIS A 61 18.98 -3.00 -9.37
N LEU A 62 17.80 -3.00 -9.99
CA LEU A 62 17.40 -4.09 -10.90
C LEU A 62 18.32 -4.18 -12.13
N GLY A 63 18.70 -3.04 -12.71
CA GLY A 63 19.65 -3.01 -13.83
C GLY A 63 21.02 -3.60 -13.46
N LEU A 64 21.56 -3.21 -12.30
CA LEU A 64 22.78 -3.78 -11.75
C LEU A 64 22.62 -5.28 -11.45
N TYR A 65 21.44 -5.69 -10.98
CA TYR A 65 21.14 -7.08 -10.68
C TYR A 65 21.16 -7.95 -11.95
N GLY A 66 20.55 -7.46 -13.04
CA GLY A 66 20.67 -8.08 -14.36
C GLY A 66 22.11 -8.17 -14.85
N ALA A 67 22.92 -7.11 -14.67
CA ALA A 67 24.33 -7.11 -15.03
C ALA A 67 25.16 -8.12 -14.21
N THR A 68 24.90 -8.25 -12.90
CA THR A 68 25.49 -9.30 -12.07
C THR A 68 25.14 -10.68 -12.59
N MET A 69 23.89 -10.90 -12.99
CA MET A 69 23.48 -12.20 -13.55
C MET A 69 24.14 -12.49 -14.89
N TYR A 70 24.31 -11.49 -15.74
CA TYR A 70 25.05 -11.63 -16.98
C TYR A 70 26.49 -12.10 -16.72
N ILE A 71 27.18 -11.48 -15.76
CA ILE A 71 28.56 -11.86 -15.38
C ILE A 71 28.62 -13.30 -14.86
N TYR A 72 27.66 -13.73 -14.03
CA TYR A 72 27.69 -15.10 -13.50
C TYR A 72 27.31 -16.15 -14.55
N LEU A 73 26.30 -15.88 -15.40
CA LEU A 73 25.77 -16.87 -16.34
C LEU A 73 26.49 -16.87 -17.69
N VAL A 74 26.69 -15.69 -18.28
CA VAL A 74 27.22 -15.54 -19.64
C VAL A 74 28.75 -15.51 -19.65
N ASP A 75 29.37 -14.75 -18.74
CA ASP A 75 30.84 -14.74 -18.60
C ASP A 75 31.36 -15.98 -17.85
N LYS A 76 30.48 -16.95 -17.56
CA LYS A 76 30.76 -18.26 -16.95
C LYS A 76 31.46 -18.21 -15.58
N ARG A 77 31.38 -17.09 -14.87
CA ARG A 77 31.93 -16.98 -13.51
C ARG A 77 31.18 -17.82 -12.47
N SER A 78 30.01 -18.34 -12.80
CA SER A 78 29.31 -19.34 -11.97
C SER A 78 30.15 -20.60 -11.69
N GLN A 79 31.09 -20.95 -12.58
CA GLN A 79 31.99 -22.10 -12.38
C GLN A 79 32.99 -21.89 -11.23
N ASN A 80 33.34 -20.63 -10.95
CA ASN A 80 34.24 -20.22 -9.87
C ASN A 80 33.50 -19.53 -8.71
N PHE A 81 32.17 -19.75 -8.60
CA PHE A 81 31.37 -19.12 -7.56
C PHE A 81 31.92 -19.46 -6.17
N GLY A 82 32.18 -18.44 -5.35
CA GLY A 82 32.83 -18.60 -4.04
C GLY A 82 34.32 -18.28 -4.03
N ALA A 83 35.06 -18.60 -5.10
CA ALA A 83 36.52 -18.41 -5.16
C ALA A 83 36.94 -17.00 -5.60
N GLU A 84 36.10 -16.33 -6.38
CA GLU A 84 36.33 -14.96 -6.84
C GLU A 84 35.66 -13.92 -5.94
N PRO A 85 36.14 -12.66 -5.95
CA PRO A 85 35.47 -11.56 -5.26
C PRO A 85 34.12 -11.26 -5.89
N LEU A 86 33.24 -10.63 -5.12
CA LEU A 86 31.92 -10.25 -5.59
C LEU A 86 32.04 -9.24 -6.76
N PRO A 87 31.31 -9.41 -7.87
CA PRO A 87 31.31 -8.46 -8.97
C PRO A 87 30.97 -7.04 -8.48
N TRP A 88 31.61 -6.03 -9.06
CA TRP A 88 31.39 -4.64 -8.68
C TRP A 88 29.92 -4.22 -8.77
N THR A 89 29.16 -4.78 -9.72
CA THR A 89 27.72 -4.57 -9.90
C THR A 89 26.91 -5.02 -8.68
N ALA A 90 27.31 -6.11 -8.02
CA ALA A 90 26.67 -6.61 -6.80
C ALA A 90 27.07 -5.79 -5.56
N ASN A 91 28.31 -5.29 -5.50
CA ASN A 91 28.71 -4.35 -4.45
C ASN A 91 27.87 -3.07 -4.50
N VAL A 92 27.68 -2.49 -5.69
CA VAL A 92 26.88 -1.26 -5.84
C VAL A 92 25.40 -1.51 -5.52
N GLN A 93 24.86 -2.70 -5.77
CA GLN A 93 23.48 -3.06 -5.36
C GLN A 93 23.26 -2.90 -3.86
N LEU A 94 24.23 -3.31 -3.02
CA LEU A 94 24.14 -3.16 -1.57
C LEU A 94 24.01 -1.69 -1.17
N LEU A 95 24.77 -0.80 -1.82
CA LEU A 95 24.69 0.64 -1.58
C LEU A 95 23.33 1.21 -2.03
N CYS A 96 22.81 0.79 -3.19
CA CYS A 96 21.48 1.19 -3.65
C CYS A 96 20.39 0.79 -2.64
N ASN A 97 20.44 -0.43 -2.09
CA ASN A 97 19.52 -0.90 -1.06
C ASN A 97 19.62 -0.06 0.22
N ALA A 98 20.84 0.17 0.71
CA ALA A 98 21.08 0.96 1.91
C ALA A 98 20.53 2.39 1.78
N CYS A 99 20.74 3.03 0.62
CA CYS A 99 20.18 4.36 0.32
C CYS A 99 18.65 4.34 0.26
N ALA A 100 18.05 3.35 -0.42
CA ALA A 100 16.60 3.24 -0.53
C ALA A 100 15.94 3.06 0.86
N ILE A 101 16.46 2.13 1.67
CA ILE A 101 15.97 1.86 3.04
C ILE A 101 16.07 3.14 3.89
N ALA A 102 17.22 3.83 3.88
CA ALA A 102 17.40 5.04 4.66
C ALA A 102 16.43 6.15 4.26
N LEU A 103 16.15 6.33 2.96
CA LEU A 103 15.15 7.29 2.48
C LEU A 103 13.73 6.93 2.97
N ILE A 104 13.35 5.66 2.86
CA ILE A 104 12.04 5.16 3.30
C ILE A 104 11.87 5.32 4.81
N GLN A 105 12.86 4.90 5.60
CA GLN A 105 12.83 5.04 7.06
C GLN A 105 12.83 6.52 7.49
N SER A 106 13.56 7.38 6.80
CA SER A 106 13.54 8.84 7.05
C SER A 106 12.16 9.43 6.81
N PHE A 107 11.44 8.95 5.79
CA PHE A 107 10.05 9.35 5.56
C PHE A 107 9.13 8.90 6.71
N TYR A 108 9.25 7.65 7.17
CA TYR A 108 8.47 7.18 8.31
C TYR A 108 8.79 7.96 9.59
N ALA A 109 10.06 8.25 9.86
CA ALA A 109 10.46 9.11 10.98
C ALA A 109 9.87 10.53 10.86
N SER A 110 9.84 11.11 9.65
CA SER A 110 9.19 12.41 9.41
C SER A 110 7.68 12.38 9.66
N ARG A 111 7.00 11.28 9.31
CA ARG A 111 5.57 11.08 9.60
C ARG A 111 5.33 11.01 11.10
N ILE A 112 6.12 10.22 11.79
CA ILE A 112 6.10 10.06 13.25
C ILE A 112 6.31 11.40 13.95
N TRP A 113 7.29 12.20 13.52
CA TRP A 113 7.53 13.55 14.04
C TRP A 113 6.31 14.47 13.87
N THR A 114 5.70 14.44 12.68
CA THR A 114 4.53 15.27 12.37
C THR A 114 3.34 14.94 13.28
N LEU A 115 3.17 13.66 13.65
CA LEU A 115 2.06 13.20 14.47
C LEU A 115 2.33 13.36 15.98
N SER A 116 3.55 13.05 16.42
CA SER A 116 3.92 13.09 17.85
C SER A 116 4.25 14.48 18.37
N LYS A 117 4.88 15.33 17.53
CA LYS A 117 5.51 16.62 17.91
C LYS A 117 6.56 16.52 19.03
N ARG A 118 7.00 15.31 19.42
CA ARG A 118 8.00 15.06 20.48
C ARG A 118 9.40 14.90 19.91
N LYS A 119 10.33 15.78 20.32
CA LYS A 119 11.71 15.84 19.78
C LYS A 119 12.53 14.61 20.16
N LEU A 120 12.32 14.09 21.37
CA LEU A 120 13.00 12.89 21.87
C LEU A 120 12.75 11.68 20.97
N LEU A 121 11.51 11.46 20.56
CA LEU A 121 11.13 10.30 19.76
C LEU A 121 11.73 10.37 18.35
N LEU A 122 11.77 11.55 17.75
CA LEU A 122 12.51 11.77 16.49
C LEU A 122 14.01 11.52 16.66
N GLY A 123 14.62 11.98 17.76
CA GLY A 123 16.03 11.74 18.05
C GLY A 123 16.39 10.26 18.20
N VAL A 124 15.53 9.49 18.88
CA VAL A 124 15.71 8.03 19.01
C VAL A 124 15.62 7.34 17.65
N MET A 125 14.55 7.59 16.88
CA MET A 125 14.38 6.98 15.55
C MET A 125 15.49 7.39 14.59
N GLY A 126 15.87 8.67 14.57
CA GLY A 126 16.96 9.18 13.75
C GLY A 126 18.30 8.53 14.07
N THR A 127 18.58 8.29 15.35
CA THR A 127 19.78 7.54 15.77
C THR A 127 19.78 6.12 15.24
N PHE A 128 18.68 5.38 15.38
CA PHE A 128 18.58 4.00 14.86
C PHE A 128 18.76 3.92 13.34
N ILE A 129 18.14 4.85 12.60
CA ILE A 129 18.29 4.94 11.13
C ILE A 129 19.75 5.24 10.77
N ALA A 130 20.38 6.21 11.43
CA ALA A 130 21.76 6.58 11.17
C ALA A 130 22.74 5.44 11.46
N VAL A 131 22.58 4.75 12.59
CA VAL A 131 23.42 3.60 12.94
C VAL A 131 23.24 2.47 11.93
N THR A 132 22.00 2.14 11.54
CA THR A 132 21.73 1.10 10.53
C THR A 132 22.41 1.45 9.21
N TRP A 133 22.31 2.70 8.76
CA TRP A 133 22.95 3.15 7.53
C TRP A 133 24.48 3.10 7.58
N VAL A 134 25.09 3.51 8.70
CA VAL A 134 26.55 3.39 8.89
C VAL A 134 26.99 1.93 8.82
N PHE A 135 26.26 1.02 9.45
CA PHE A 135 26.56 -0.41 9.37
C PHE A 135 26.44 -0.95 7.94
N SER A 136 25.44 -0.50 7.17
CA SER A 136 25.33 -0.88 5.75
C SER A 136 26.51 -0.36 4.91
N VAL A 137 27.00 0.86 5.16
CA VAL A 137 28.18 1.39 4.47
C VAL A 137 29.46 0.63 4.87
N VAL A 138 29.61 0.29 6.15
CA VAL A 138 30.74 -0.53 6.62
C VAL A 138 30.69 -1.92 5.98
N LEU A 139 29.51 -2.53 5.83
CA LEU A 139 29.37 -3.79 5.11
C LEU A 139 29.83 -3.64 3.66
N PHE A 140 29.35 -2.62 2.95
CA PHE A 140 29.76 -2.34 1.58
C PHE A 140 31.28 -2.22 1.43
N ILE A 141 31.94 -1.48 2.33
CA ILE A 141 33.41 -1.36 2.34
C ILE A 141 34.05 -2.74 2.57
N LYS A 142 33.56 -3.51 3.56
CA LYS A 142 34.07 -4.85 3.84
C LYS A 142 33.91 -5.78 2.63
N THR A 143 32.77 -5.77 1.95
CA THR A 143 32.52 -6.62 0.77
C THR A 143 33.47 -6.29 -0.38
N ILE A 144 33.85 -5.02 -0.57
CA ILE A 144 34.84 -4.62 -1.58
C ILE A 144 36.26 -5.11 -1.22
N LEU A 145 36.60 -5.13 0.07
CA LEU A 145 37.93 -5.54 0.54
C LEU A 145 38.10 -7.06 0.57
N THR A 146 37.00 -7.81 0.73
CA THR A 146 36.98 -9.27 0.73
C THR A 146 37.40 -9.82 -0.64
N GLN A 147 38.39 -10.72 -0.65
CA GLN A 147 38.99 -11.22 -1.88
C GLN A 147 38.23 -12.41 -2.48
N SER A 148 37.33 -13.05 -1.72
CA SER A 148 36.51 -14.17 -2.20
C SER A 148 35.13 -14.20 -1.55
N VAL A 149 34.10 -14.63 -2.28
CA VAL A 149 32.75 -14.77 -1.72
C VAL A 149 32.70 -15.80 -0.57
N ALA A 150 33.54 -16.84 -0.59
CA ALA A 150 33.62 -17.83 0.49
C ALA A 150 34.10 -17.22 1.82
N GLU A 151 34.97 -16.22 1.77
CA GLU A 151 35.44 -15.49 2.96
C GLU A 151 34.34 -14.63 3.61
N TYR A 152 33.22 -14.40 2.91
CA TYR A 152 32.04 -13.73 3.46
C TYR A 152 31.45 -14.44 4.69
N VAL A 153 31.72 -15.74 4.86
CA VAL A 153 31.32 -16.49 6.07
C VAL A 153 31.89 -15.86 7.35
N ILE A 154 33.05 -15.21 7.27
CA ILE A 154 33.67 -14.50 8.40
C ILE A 154 32.84 -13.26 8.78
N LEU A 155 32.08 -12.69 7.85
CA LEU A 155 31.21 -11.53 8.07
C LEU A 155 29.80 -11.93 8.56
N VAL A 156 29.45 -13.21 8.61
CA VAL A 156 28.12 -13.67 9.07
C VAL A 156 27.73 -13.11 10.44
N PRO A 157 28.59 -13.08 11.47
CA PRO A 157 28.24 -12.46 12.76
C PRO A 157 27.91 -10.96 12.63
N TYR A 158 28.59 -10.27 11.72
CA TYR A 158 28.35 -8.87 11.43
C TYR A 158 27.00 -8.67 10.72
N ASP A 159 26.68 -9.52 9.75
CA ASP A 159 25.41 -9.50 9.01
C ASP A 159 24.21 -9.82 9.91
N ILE A 160 24.36 -10.79 10.83
CA ILE A 160 23.36 -11.10 11.86
C ILE A 160 23.14 -9.88 12.77
N GLY A 161 24.21 -9.24 13.22
CA GLY A 161 24.12 -8.04 14.06
C GLY A 161 23.41 -6.87 13.36
N MET A 162 23.73 -6.64 12.09
CA MET A 162 23.06 -5.63 11.27
C MET A 162 21.58 -5.97 11.03
N SER A 163 21.28 -7.23 10.72
CA SER A 163 19.91 -7.69 10.49
C SER A 163 19.06 -7.54 11.74
N ALA A 164 19.61 -7.85 12.93
CA ALA A 164 18.94 -7.62 14.21
C ALA A 164 18.67 -6.13 14.48
N LEU A 165 19.63 -5.26 14.15
CA LEU A 165 19.47 -3.80 14.25
C LEU A 165 18.40 -3.27 13.29
N ALA A 166 18.40 -3.75 12.04
CA ALA A 166 17.41 -3.37 11.03
C ALA A 166 16.00 -3.79 11.45
N ALA A 167 15.83 -5.05 11.88
CA ALA A 167 14.56 -5.55 12.41
C ALA A 167 14.08 -4.75 13.63
N SER A 168 15.00 -4.40 14.54
CA SER A 168 14.68 -3.55 15.69
C SER A 168 14.21 -2.16 15.26
N THR A 169 14.87 -1.57 14.26
CA THR A 169 14.50 -0.26 13.71
C THR A 169 13.10 -0.29 13.09
N ASP A 170 12.78 -1.32 12.32
CA ASP A 170 11.47 -1.45 11.68
C ASP A 170 10.35 -1.71 12.71
N VAL A 171 10.59 -2.54 13.73
CA VAL A 171 9.63 -2.74 14.84
C VAL A 171 9.38 -1.44 15.60
N LEU A 172 10.43 -0.67 15.87
CA LEU A 172 10.32 0.62 16.55
C LEU A 172 9.56 1.65 15.70
N LEU A 173 9.87 1.77 14.41
CA LEU A 173 9.17 2.69 13.49
C LEU A 173 7.71 2.30 13.31
N CYS A 174 7.43 1.02 13.02
CA CYS A 174 6.08 0.50 12.84
C CYS A 174 5.26 0.64 14.12
N GLY A 175 5.80 0.18 15.26
CA GLY A 175 5.13 0.27 16.56
C GLY A 175 4.84 1.73 16.96
N ALA A 176 5.80 2.63 16.79
CA ALA A 176 5.60 4.05 17.07
C ALA A 176 4.52 4.66 16.16
N LEU A 177 4.54 4.36 14.85
CA LEU A 177 3.54 4.86 13.92
C LEU A 177 2.13 4.34 14.26
N VAL A 178 1.99 3.06 14.60
CA VAL A 178 0.72 2.45 15.01
C VAL A 178 0.19 3.05 16.31
N ILE A 179 1.02 3.18 17.35
CA ILE A 179 0.62 3.77 18.63
C ILE A 179 0.22 5.24 18.46
N LEU A 180 0.96 6.00 17.65
CA LEU A 180 0.62 7.40 17.38
C LEU A 180 -0.68 7.53 16.58
N LEU A 181 -0.92 6.66 15.61
CA LEU A 181 -2.20 6.62 14.89
C LEU A 181 -3.36 6.30 15.83
N LEU A 182 -3.20 5.33 16.73
CA LEU A 182 -4.20 4.98 17.74
C LEU A 182 -4.53 6.14 18.69
N THR A 183 -3.51 6.90 19.10
CA THR A 183 -3.68 8.06 19.99
C THR A 183 -4.19 9.32 19.28
N SER A 184 -4.06 9.39 17.95
CA SER A 184 -4.55 10.51 17.14
C SER A 184 -6.05 10.48 16.82
N ARG A 185 -6.79 9.50 17.38
CA ARG A 185 -8.24 9.39 17.23
C ARG A 185 -8.92 10.62 17.81
N THR A 186 -9.86 11.16 17.03
CA THR A 186 -10.55 12.42 17.35
C THR A 186 -11.95 12.19 17.92
N GLY A 187 -12.43 10.93 17.92
CA GLY A 187 -13.77 10.56 18.38
C GLY A 187 -14.86 10.76 17.31
N THR A 188 -14.52 11.26 16.12
CA THR A 188 -15.45 11.34 14.99
C THR A 188 -15.46 10.01 14.25
N GLN A 189 -16.65 9.44 14.01
CA GLN A 189 -16.79 8.10 13.40
C GLN A 189 -16.08 7.99 12.04
N GLY A 190 -16.09 9.07 11.24
CA GLY A 190 -15.41 9.13 9.95
C GLY A 190 -13.88 9.14 10.06
N ALA A 191 -13.31 10.01 10.90
CA ALA A 191 -11.86 10.10 11.05
C ALA A 191 -11.27 8.85 11.74
N ASP A 192 -11.98 8.28 12.70
CA ASP A 192 -11.49 7.09 13.41
C ASP A 192 -11.54 5.84 12.51
N ARG A 193 -12.52 5.71 11.60
CA ARG A 193 -12.53 4.66 10.56
C ARG A 193 -11.42 4.85 9.54
N LEU A 194 -11.14 6.08 9.13
CA LEU A 194 -10.03 6.42 8.25
C LEU A 194 -8.69 5.99 8.86
N ILE A 195 -8.48 6.31 10.14
CA ILE A 195 -7.31 5.89 10.91
C ILE A 195 -7.23 4.36 10.97
N ASN A 196 -8.34 3.65 11.18
CA ASN A 196 -8.36 2.18 11.21
C ASN A 196 -7.95 1.54 9.89
N LYS A 197 -8.39 2.07 8.74
CA LYS A 197 -7.93 1.56 7.45
C LYS A 197 -6.44 1.87 7.23
N LEU A 198 -5.99 3.08 7.53
CA LEU A 198 -4.57 3.43 7.37
C LEU A 198 -3.67 2.57 8.28
N MET A 199 -4.13 2.28 9.49
CA MET A 199 -3.50 1.34 10.41
C MET A 199 -3.46 -0.07 9.81
N LEU A 200 -4.58 -0.57 9.27
CA LEU A 200 -4.62 -1.90 8.64
C LEU A 200 -3.62 -2.01 7.49
N TYR A 201 -3.55 -0.99 6.62
CA TYR A 201 -2.56 -0.93 5.55
C TYR A 201 -1.14 -0.94 6.11
N THR A 202 -0.85 -0.06 7.07
CA THR A 202 0.49 0.08 7.70
C THR A 202 0.92 -1.22 8.38
N VAL A 203 0.03 -1.86 9.13
CA VAL A 203 0.29 -3.12 9.85
C VAL A 203 0.49 -4.26 8.85
N ASN A 204 -0.39 -4.41 7.85
CA ASN A 204 -0.26 -5.47 6.86
C ASN A 204 1.07 -5.35 6.10
N THR A 205 1.43 -4.13 5.70
CA THR A 205 2.73 -3.88 5.05
C THR A 205 3.91 -4.12 5.98
N GLY A 206 3.83 -3.69 7.25
CA GLY A 206 4.92 -3.87 8.22
C GLY A 206 5.12 -5.32 8.65
N VAL A 207 4.04 -6.10 8.74
CA VAL A 207 4.13 -7.55 8.97
C VAL A 207 4.79 -8.24 7.79
N LEU A 208 4.38 -7.90 6.56
CA LEU A 208 4.96 -8.50 5.36
C LEU A 208 6.48 -8.25 5.27
N THR A 209 6.94 -7.00 5.46
CA THR A 209 8.38 -6.70 5.45
C THR A 209 9.12 -7.39 6.60
N SER A 210 8.50 -7.51 7.78
CA SER A 210 9.09 -8.22 8.92
C SER A 210 9.26 -9.71 8.65
N VAL A 211 8.29 -10.36 8.00
CA VAL A 211 8.38 -11.79 7.64
C VAL A 211 9.60 -12.04 6.73
N PHE A 212 9.77 -11.21 5.70
CA PHE A 212 10.93 -11.34 4.81
C PHE A 212 12.26 -11.03 5.51
N GLY A 213 12.28 -10.07 6.44
CA GLY A 213 13.45 -9.81 7.28
C GLY A 213 13.82 -10.99 8.18
N ILE A 214 12.84 -11.63 8.82
CA ILE A 214 13.05 -12.83 9.65
C ILE A 214 13.53 -14.00 8.79
N LEU A 215 12.95 -14.21 7.61
CA LEU A 215 13.40 -15.25 6.68
C LEU A 215 14.84 -15.02 6.23
N ALA A 216 15.21 -13.79 5.89
CA ALA A 216 16.60 -13.44 5.55
C ALA A 216 17.56 -13.73 6.72
N LEU A 217 17.20 -13.32 7.94
CA LEU A 217 17.97 -13.57 9.16
C LEU A 217 18.13 -15.08 9.44
N MET A 218 17.05 -15.85 9.29
CA MET A 218 17.07 -17.29 9.50
C MET A 218 17.96 -17.98 8.45
N MET A 219 17.91 -17.54 7.19
CA MET A 219 18.73 -18.12 6.13
C MET A 219 20.22 -17.82 6.32
N VAL A 220 20.60 -16.61 6.72
CA VAL A 220 22.03 -16.31 7.00
C VAL A 220 22.54 -17.08 8.22
N ALA A 221 21.70 -17.34 9.22
CA ALA A 221 22.08 -18.10 10.41
C ALA A 221 22.17 -19.62 10.17
N LEU A 222 21.24 -20.19 9.41
CA LEU A 222 21.15 -21.64 9.21
C LEU A 222 21.92 -22.13 7.98
N MET A 223 21.95 -21.35 6.90
CA MET A 223 22.52 -21.73 5.61
C MET A 223 23.40 -20.62 5.02
N PRO A 224 24.50 -20.21 5.69
CA PRO A 224 25.34 -19.09 5.26
C PRO A 224 26.02 -19.28 3.90
N TYR A 225 26.15 -20.52 3.43
CA TYR A 225 26.72 -20.86 2.12
C TYR A 225 25.70 -20.78 0.98
N SER A 226 24.41 -20.66 1.28
CA SER A 226 23.35 -20.51 0.29
C SER A 226 23.08 -19.05 -0.02
N SER A 227 22.63 -18.76 -1.24
CA SER A 227 22.20 -17.41 -1.64
C SER A 227 20.75 -17.08 -1.26
N LEU A 228 20.08 -17.94 -0.48
CA LEU A 228 18.71 -17.72 0.00
C LEU A 228 18.57 -16.45 0.85
N PHE A 229 19.58 -16.11 1.66
CA PHE A 229 19.51 -14.88 2.45
C PHE A 229 19.44 -13.63 1.53
N VAL A 230 20.21 -13.61 0.44
CA VAL A 230 20.22 -12.51 -0.55
C VAL A 230 18.86 -12.39 -1.21
N LEU A 231 18.25 -13.51 -1.60
CA LEU A 231 16.92 -13.56 -2.20
C LEU A 231 15.88 -12.86 -1.31
N PHE A 232 15.76 -13.28 -0.05
CA PHE A 232 14.77 -12.70 0.86
C PHE A 232 15.09 -11.25 1.21
N TYR A 233 16.37 -10.91 1.36
CA TYR A 233 16.81 -9.54 1.63
C TYR A 233 16.43 -8.59 0.47
N TYR A 234 16.74 -8.95 -0.78
CA TYR A 234 16.40 -8.12 -1.94
C TYR A 234 14.89 -7.99 -2.13
N ILE A 235 14.14 -9.07 -2.01
CA ILE A 235 12.67 -9.02 -2.07
C ILE A 235 12.12 -8.13 -0.94
N GLY A 236 12.64 -8.26 0.28
CA GLY A 236 12.27 -7.42 1.43
C GLY A 236 12.47 -5.94 1.17
N CYS A 237 13.60 -5.55 0.58
CA CYS A 237 13.87 -4.16 0.18
C CYS A 237 12.82 -3.63 -0.80
N ARG A 238 12.46 -4.43 -1.81
CA ARG A 238 11.43 -4.04 -2.80
C ARG A 238 10.05 -3.93 -2.18
N LEU A 239 9.69 -4.84 -1.29
CA LEU A 239 8.45 -4.78 -0.53
C LEU A 239 8.36 -3.53 0.33
N TYR A 240 9.49 -3.01 0.80
CA TYR A 240 9.51 -1.76 1.56
C TYR A 240 9.12 -0.56 0.67
N SER A 241 9.66 -0.48 -0.55
CA SER A 241 9.28 0.53 -1.55
C SER A 241 7.79 0.42 -1.94
N VAL A 242 7.31 -0.80 -2.20
CA VAL A 242 5.89 -1.07 -2.49
C VAL A 242 5.00 -0.61 -1.33
N SER A 243 5.41 -0.87 -0.09
CA SER A 243 4.67 -0.50 1.11
C SER A 243 4.58 1.02 1.29
N LEU A 244 5.69 1.74 1.04
CA LEU A 244 5.74 3.19 1.06
C LEU A 244 4.75 3.79 0.04
N LEU A 245 4.85 3.38 -1.23
CA LEU A 245 4.01 3.91 -2.29
C LEU A 245 2.54 3.53 -2.10
N SER A 246 2.26 2.29 -1.67
CA SER A 246 0.90 1.86 -1.30
C SER A 246 0.30 2.76 -0.21
N THR A 247 1.08 3.07 0.84
CA THR A 247 0.64 3.98 1.91
C THR A 247 0.34 5.40 1.39
N LEU A 248 1.16 5.91 0.46
CA LEU A 248 0.94 7.20 -0.17
C LEU A 248 -0.30 7.20 -1.05
N ASN A 249 -0.51 6.11 -1.77
CA ASN A 249 -1.56 5.96 -2.76
C ASN A 249 -2.93 5.70 -2.12
N ALA A 250 -2.98 5.05 -0.97
CA ALA A 250 -4.23 4.83 -0.25
C ALA A 250 -4.96 6.13 0.14
N ARG A 251 -4.25 7.27 0.27
CA ARG A 251 -4.80 8.52 0.82
C ARG A 251 -6.05 9.05 0.10
N LEU A 252 -6.10 9.00 -1.23
CA LEU A 252 -7.22 9.52 -2.00
C LEU A 252 -8.49 8.67 -1.81
N GLY A 253 -8.38 7.35 -2.01
CA GLY A 253 -9.52 6.45 -1.80
C GLY A 253 -10.03 6.48 -0.36
N LEU A 254 -9.10 6.61 0.59
CA LEU A 254 -9.41 6.79 1.99
C LEU A 254 -10.14 8.11 2.31
N ARG A 255 -9.77 9.22 1.63
CA ARG A 255 -10.46 10.52 1.78
C ARG A 255 -11.87 10.50 1.20
N ILE A 256 -12.05 9.99 -0.02
CA ILE A 256 -13.37 9.89 -0.67
C ILE A 256 -14.32 9.07 0.19
N GLU A 257 -13.84 7.94 0.73
CA GLU A 257 -14.64 7.08 1.60
C GLU A 257 -15.03 7.78 2.92
N ALA A 258 -14.11 8.57 3.50
CA ALA A 258 -14.41 9.36 4.70
C ALA A 258 -15.47 10.44 4.42
N GLU A 259 -15.42 11.11 3.26
CA GLU A 259 -16.39 12.12 2.83
C GLU A 259 -17.78 11.49 2.57
N ARG A 260 -17.85 10.36 1.85
CA ARG A 260 -19.11 9.63 1.60
C ARG A 260 -19.81 9.20 2.88
N MET A 261 -19.06 8.78 3.89
CA MET A 261 -19.65 8.37 5.17
C MET A 261 -20.01 9.55 6.06
N GLY A 262 -19.26 10.66 6.01
CA GLY A 262 -19.65 11.91 6.67
C GLY A 262 -21.00 12.42 6.17
N ALA A 263 -21.24 12.33 4.86
CA ALA A 263 -22.52 12.71 4.24
C ALA A 263 -23.71 11.81 4.67
N ARG A 264 -23.47 10.54 5.05
CA ARG A 264 -24.52 9.63 5.55
C ARG A 264 -24.90 9.85 7.02
N SER A 265 -24.29 10.81 7.72
CA SER A 265 -24.40 10.96 9.18
C SER A 265 -25.39 12.02 9.67
N LEU A 266 -26.32 12.50 8.83
CA LEU A 266 -27.46 13.29 9.29
C LEU A 266 -28.72 12.83 8.55
N PRO A 267 -29.58 11.99 9.15
CA PRO A 267 -31.00 12.19 8.91
C PRO A 267 -31.27 13.60 9.41
N GLU A 268 -31.60 14.51 8.51
CA GLU A 268 -32.23 15.77 8.88
C GLU A 268 -33.39 15.41 9.79
N ILE A 269 -33.24 15.67 11.10
CA ILE A 269 -34.40 15.69 11.98
C ILE A 269 -35.14 16.94 11.53
N GLU A 270 -35.95 16.78 10.50
CA GLU A 270 -36.99 17.73 10.19
C GLU A 270 -37.91 17.71 11.41
N ILE A 271 -37.67 18.66 12.31
CA ILE A 271 -38.61 18.95 13.38
C ILE A 271 -39.83 19.51 12.66
N THR A 272 -40.71 18.61 12.20
CA THR A 272 -42.04 18.97 11.76
C THR A 272 -42.70 19.64 12.96
N ARG A 273 -42.71 20.97 12.96
CA ARG A 273 -43.46 21.76 13.94
C ARG A 273 -44.92 21.42 13.70
N VAL A 274 -45.45 20.50 14.51
CA VAL A 274 -46.88 20.21 14.56
C VAL A 274 -47.57 21.56 14.80
N PRO A 275 -48.46 22.02 13.90
CA PRO A 275 -49.23 23.23 14.13
C PRO A 275 -50.04 23.01 15.42
N THR A 276 -49.78 23.84 16.43
CA THR A 276 -50.57 23.87 17.65
C THR A 276 -51.95 24.42 17.31
N HIS A 277 -52.85 23.53 16.89
CA HIS A 277 -54.27 23.84 16.83
C HIS A 277 -54.75 24.01 18.27
N LYS A 278 -55.08 25.23 18.69
CA LYS A 278 -55.73 25.50 19.99
C LYS A 278 -57.08 24.78 20.00
N PRO A 279 -57.34 23.81 20.89
CA PRO A 279 -58.68 23.29 21.09
C PRO A 279 -59.38 24.15 22.15
N SER A 280 -60.59 24.58 21.84
CA SER A 280 -61.53 25.12 22.82
C SER A 280 -61.81 24.09 23.92
N MET A 281 -61.90 24.57 25.16
CA MET A 281 -62.07 23.78 26.39
C MET A 281 -63.27 22.84 26.36
N GLN A 282 -63.07 21.59 26.78
CA GLN A 282 -63.95 20.86 27.72
C GLN A 282 -63.18 19.67 28.33
N ALA A 283 -63.24 19.54 29.65
CA ALA A 283 -62.75 18.39 30.43
C ALA A 283 -63.95 17.46 30.79
N PRO A 284 -63.80 16.22 31.31
CA PRO A 284 -62.59 15.51 31.79
C PRO A 284 -62.51 13.98 31.47
N THR A 285 -61.32 13.34 31.62
CA THR A 285 -61.04 12.14 32.46
C THR A 285 -59.61 11.58 32.23
N PRO A 286 -58.97 10.92 33.22
CA PRO A 286 -57.55 10.57 33.17
C PRO A 286 -57.29 9.13 32.70
N ARG A 287 -56.47 8.95 31.64
CA ARG A 287 -55.74 7.70 31.36
C ARG A 287 -54.32 8.01 30.89
N ARG A 288 -53.34 7.33 31.49
CA ARG A 288 -51.91 7.30 31.08
C ARG A 288 -51.72 6.29 29.91
N PRO A 289 -50.59 6.35 29.18
CA PRO A 289 -50.58 6.47 27.72
C PRO A 289 -50.28 5.16 26.98
N ASP A 290 -50.81 5.03 25.76
CA ASP A 290 -50.29 4.07 24.79
C ASP A 290 -49.45 4.83 23.75
N ILE A 291 -48.12 4.78 23.92
CA ILE A 291 -47.19 5.17 22.86
C ILE A 291 -47.07 3.94 21.95
N VAL A 292 -47.77 3.97 20.81
CA VAL A 292 -47.62 2.97 19.76
C VAL A 292 -46.49 3.41 18.85
N VAL A 293 -45.33 2.74 18.95
CA VAL A 293 -44.25 2.84 17.96
C VAL A 293 -44.46 1.74 16.92
N SER A 294 -44.88 2.09 15.71
CA SER A 294 -44.89 1.14 14.59
C SER A 294 -43.50 1.10 13.95
N VAL A 295 -42.77 0.00 14.15
CA VAL A 295 -41.53 -0.29 13.42
C VAL A 295 -41.89 -1.15 12.22
N HIS A 296 -41.80 -0.59 11.00
CA HIS A 296 -41.90 -1.38 9.78
C HIS A 296 -40.55 -2.04 9.48
N HIS A 297 -40.48 -3.36 9.64
CA HIS A 297 -39.41 -4.18 9.06
C HIS A 297 -39.83 -4.64 7.66
N LEU A 298 -39.15 -4.16 6.62
CA LEU A 298 -39.24 -4.75 5.29
C LEU A 298 -38.22 -5.90 5.19
N ASN A 299 -38.67 -7.12 5.47
CA ASN A 299 -38.03 -8.35 5.00
C ASN A 299 -38.85 -8.89 3.83
N ALA A 300 -38.29 -8.88 2.63
CA ALA A 300 -38.88 -9.56 1.47
C ALA A 300 -37.91 -10.64 0.97
N THR A 301 -38.21 -11.88 1.33
CA THR A 301 -37.78 -13.11 0.65
C THR A 301 -39.03 -13.94 0.40
N ALA A 302 -39.35 -14.21 -0.87
CA ALA A 302 -40.14 -15.38 -1.27
C ALA A 302 -40.01 -15.66 -2.79
N THR A 303 -39.38 -16.79 -3.10
CA THR A 303 -39.66 -17.74 -4.22
C THR A 303 -41.15 -18.14 -4.24
N SER A 304 -41.85 -18.61 -5.28
CA SER A 304 -41.59 -19.19 -6.62
C SER A 304 -42.96 -19.52 -7.28
N SER A 305 -43.08 -19.53 -8.63
CA SER A 305 -43.65 -20.63 -9.48
C SER A 305 -44.36 -20.22 -10.80
N SER A 306 -43.78 -20.71 -11.91
CA SER A 306 -44.32 -21.34 -13.16
C SER A 306 -45.28 -20.66 -14.17
N SER A 307 -44.77 -20.58 -15.43
CA SER A 307 -45.35 -20.85 -16.80
C SER A 307 -46.61 -20.10 -17.27
N THR A 308 -46.79 -19.57 -18.50
CA THR A 308 -46.24 -19.89 -19.85
C THR A 308 -46.62 -18.80 -20.88
N THR A 309 -45.79 -18.66 -21.93
CA THR A 309 -46.03 -18.22 -23.34
C THR A 309 -46.39 -16.78 -23.75
N ALA A 310 -45.61 -16.34 -24.75
CA ALA A 310 -45.91 -15.47 -25.91
C ALA A 310 -45.41 -14.01 -25.89
N ASP A 311 -44.49 -13.77 -26.82
CA ASP A 311 -44.07 -12.54 -27.51
C ASP A 311 -44.72 -11.21 -27.10
N ASP A 312 -43.88 -10.27 -26.67
CA ASP A 312 -43.66 -9.00 -27.40
C ASP A 312 -42.49 -8.22 -26.75
N SER A 313 -41.56 -7.75 -27.58
CA SER A 313 -40.51 -6.78 -27.19
C SER A 313 -41.15 -5.39 -27.00
N PRO A 314 -40.70 -4.55 -26.04
CA PRO A 314 -39.47 -3.80 -26.26
C PRO A 314 -38.55 -3.68 -25.04
N THR A 315 -37.26 -3.59 -25.35
CA THR A 315 -36.12 -3.12 -24.54
C THR A 315 -36.46 -2.17 -23.39
N VAL A 316 -36.31 -2.65 -22.16
CA VAL A 316 -36.26 -1.82 -20.95
C VAL A 316 -34.80 -1.43 -20.70
N ALA A 317 -34.48 -0.17 -20.97
CA ALA A 317 -33.22 0.43 -20.56
C ALA A 317 -33.17 0.51 -19.03
N THR A 318 -32.10 0.00 -18.44
CA THR A 318 -31.79 0.19 -17.01
C THR A 318 -31.54 1.68 -16.75
N PRO A 319 -32.07 2.27 -15.66
CA PRO A 319 -31.83 3.67 -15.36
C PRO A 319 -30.38 3.84 -14.90
N GLN A 320 -29.58 4.49 -15.74
CA GLN A 320 -28.24 4.96 -15.38
C GLN A 320 -28.36 5.99 -14.26
N ALA A 321 -27.69 5.75 -13.12
CA ALA A 321 -27.61 6.74 -12.05
C ALA A 321 -26.77 7.93 -12.53
N VAL A 322 -27.40 9.11 -12.62
CA VAL A 322 -26.75 10.37 -12.97
C VAL A 322 -26.52 11.18 -11.70
N PHE A 323 -25.29 11.66 -11.50
CA PHE A 323 -24.92 12.52 -10.38
C PHE A 323 -24.61 13.92 -10.91
N CYS A 324 -25.28 14.95 -10.39
CA CYS A 324 -25.05 16.34 -10.78
C CYS A 324 -24.57 17.18 -9.59
N ASP A 325 -23.62 18.07 -9.84
CA ASP A 325 -23.20 19.18 -8.98
C ASP A 325 -23.56 20.50 -9.69
N ASP A 326 -23.51 21.65 -8.99
CA ASP A 326 -24.03 22.99 -9.38
C ASP A 326 -23.56 23.53 -10.76
N SER A 327 -22.71 22.81 -11.48
CA SER A 327 -22.34 23.14 -12.86
C SER A 327 -22.16 21.97 -13.83
N ARG A 328 -22.25 20.69 -13.43
CA ARG A 328 -22.05 19.52 -14.33
C ARG A 328 -22.73 18.23 -13.84
N CYS A 329 -23.16 17.40 -14.79
CA CYS A 329 -23.69 16.05 -14.56
C CYS A 329 -22.74 14.96 -15.07
N TYR A 330 -22.67 13.85 -14.34
CA TYR A 330 -21.86 12.66 -14.66
C TYR A 330 -22.76 11.41 -14.67
N GLY A 331 -22.69 10.61 -15.72
CA GLY A 331 -23.33 9.28 -15.78
C GLY A 331 -22.40 8.20 -15.21
N VAL A 332 -22.91 7.35 -14.31
CA VAL A 332 -22.16 6.17 -13.84
C VAL A 332 -22.43 5.01 -14.80
N SER A 333 -21.41 4.60 -15.55
CA SER A 333 -21.43 3.33 -16.30
C SER A 333 -20.73 2.25 -15.47
N ASP A 334 -21.36 1.07 -15.38
CA ASP A 334 -20.81 -0.08 -14.68
C ASP A 334 -19.47 -0.52 -15.30
N MET A 335 -18.51 -0.77 -14.42
CA MET A 335 -17.12 -1.08 -14.75
C MET A 335 -16.99 -2.57 -15.07
N GLU A 336 -17.16 -2.96 -16.33
CA GLU A 336 -16.62 -4.22 -16.86
C GLU A 336 -15.20 -4.01 -17.41
N PHE A 337 -14.28 -4.86 -16.95
CA PHE A 337 -12.91 -4.95 -17.44
C PHE A 337 -12.88 -5.38 -18.92
N SER A 338 -12.34 -4.55 -19.82
CA SER A 338 -11.70 -5.03 -21.04
C SER A 338 -10.62 -4.09 -21.56
N PHE A 339 -9.51 -4.71 -21.95
CA PHE A 339 -8.38 -4.09 -22.65
C PHE A 339 -8.81 -3.53 -24.01
N GLY A 340 -8.39 -2.31 -24.34
CA GLY A 340 -8.17 -1.87 -25.73
C GLY A 340 -8.94 -0.64 -26.21
N TYR A 341 -8.17 0.37 -26.64
CA TYR A 341 -8.47 1.43 -27.62
C TYR A 341 -9.62 2.44 -27.39
N ASP A 342 -9.18 3.69 -27.14
CA ASP A 342 -9.63 4.97 -27.73
C ASP A 342 -11.13 5.24 -27.99
N MET A 343 -11.75 6.10 -27.18
CA MET A 343 -12.54 7.26 -27.62
C MET A 343 -13.04 8.08 -26.41
N THR A 344 -12.87 9.41 -26.49
CA THR A 344 -13.43 10.39 -25.56
C THR A 344 -14.68 11.00 -26.19
N GLU A 345 -15.85 10.88 -25.55
CA GLU A 345 -17.01 11.72 -25.86
C GLU A 345 -17.36 12.59 -24.65
N THR A 346 -17.21 13.90 -24.82
CA THR A 346 -17.74 14.92 -23.91
C THR A 346 -19.05 15.44 -24.49
N VAL A 347 -20.16 15.23 -23.79
CA VAL A 347 -21.47 15.84 -24.12
C VAL A 347 -21.65 17.12 -23.30
N SER A 348 -21.99 18.23 -23.98
CA SER A 348 -22.20 19.56 -23.39
C SER A 348 -23.68 19.76 -23.02
N CYS A 349 -23.98 20.28 -21.83
CA CYS A 349 -25.32 20.41 -21.24
C CYS A 349 -26.26 21.46 -21.88
N ASN A 350 -26.21 21.71 -23.19
CA ASN A 350 -27.12 22.67 -23.84
C ASN A 350 -28.32 22.03 -24.57
N ASP A 351 -28.41 20.70 -24.65
CA ASP A 351 -29.43 20.01 -25.49
C ASP A 351 -30.51 19.23 -24.73
N LEU A 352 -30.65 19.41 -23.40
CA LEU A 352 -31.74 18.79 -22.63
C LEU A 352 -32.83 19.82 -22.29
N ASP A 353 -33.80 19.95 -23.20
CA ASP A 353 -34.99 20.78 -23.07
C ASP A 353 -35.97 20.15 -22.05
N ILE A 354 -35.78 20.48 -20.77
CA ILE A 354 -36.70 20.11 -19.69
C ILE A 354 -37.88 21.10 -19.70
N ARG A 355 -38.77 20.97 -20.69
CA ARG A 355 -40.08 21.65 -20.66
C ARG A 355 -41.29 20.73 -20.84
N ASN A 356 -41.12 19.43 -21.07
CA ASN A 356 -42.23 18.49 -21.15
C ASN A 356 -41.84 17.12 -20.58
N ALA A 357 -42.05 16.90 -19.29
CA ALA A 357 -42.13 15.55 -18.73
C ALA A 357 -43.50 15.40 -18.04
N PRO A 358 -44.29 14.35 -18.36
CA PRO A 358 -45.60 14.16 -17.76
C PRO A 358 -45.46 13.67 -16.31
N GLU A 359 -46.32 14.19 -15.42
CA GLU A 359 -46.49 13.67 -14.07
C GLU A 359 -47.02 12.22 -14.12
N VAL A 360 -46.30 11.31 -13.46
CA VAL A 360 -46.83 10.04 -12.91
C VAL A 360 -46.21 9.80 -11.55
#